data_AF-A0A087AFW2-F1
#
_entry.id   AF-A0A087AFW2-F1
#
_cell.length_a   1.000
_cell.length_b   1.000
_cell.length_c   1.000
_cell.angle_alpha   90.00
_cell.angle_beta   90.00
_cell.angle_gamma   90.00
#
_symmetry.space_group_name_H-M   'P 1'
#
loop_
_entity.id
_entity.type
_entity.pdbx_description
1 polymer ?
#
loop_
_entity_poly.entity_id
_entity_poly.type
_entity_poly.pdbx_seq_one_letter_code
_entity_poly.pdbx_strand_id
1 'polypeptide(L)'
;MQHNNTVFVSPLSLKDLYYIGAKRFGRDAMRMAIQSIVTICTVTDCSSIDCINAADSNEPDFEDDLIRATAERLNVDIIITRDETAFSHSLVRSMNAERYLELFT
;
A
#
# COMPACT_ATOMS: atom_id res chain seq x y z
N MET A 1 -20.09 15.53 4.39
CA MET A 1 -18.66 15.79 4.18
C MET A 1 -18.27 15.07 2.91
N GLN A 2 -17.64 15.75 1.96
CA GLN A 2 -17.26 15.15 0.69
C GLN A 2 -15.97 14.36 0.96
N HIS A 3 -16.06 13.04 1.06
CA HIS A 3 -14.87 12.21 1.15
C HIS A 3 -14.11 12.34 -0.17
N ASN A 4 -12.87 12.81 -0.09
CA ASN A 4 -11.97 12.81 -1.22
C ASN A 4 -11.50 11.35 -1.37
N ASN A 5 -12.06 10.59 -2.30
CA ASN A 5 -11.77 9.17 -2.49
C ASN A 5 -10.41 8.99 -3.21
N THR A 6 -9.34 9.50 -2.61
CA THR A 6 -7.98 9.32 -3.14
C THR A 6 -7.49 7.94 -2.73
N VAL A 7 -7.27 7.06 -3.70
CA VAL A 7 -6.62 5.77 -3.47
C VAL A 7 -5.12 5.96 -3.65
N PHE A 8 -4.34 5.55 -2.64
CA PHE A 8 -2.88 5.57 -2.70
C PHE A 8 -2.32 4.19 -3.03
N VAL A 9 -1.17 4.15 -3.69
CA VAL A 9 -0.40 2.91 -3.89
C VAL A 9 1.08 3.16 -3.64
N SER A 10 1.72 2.30 -2.86
CA SER A 10 3.16 2.39 -2.61
C SER A 10 3.97 1.89 -3.82
N PRO A 11 5.09 2.56 -4.17
CA PRO A 11 6.01 2.04 -5.18
C PRO A 11 6.60 0.67 -4.79
N LEU A 12 6.64 0.32 -3.50
CA LEU A 12 7.07 -0.99 -3.01
C LEU A 12 6.07 -2.09 -3.44
N SER A 13 4.78 -1.82 -3.26
CA SER A 13 3.71 -2.72 -3.71
C SER A 13 3.69 -2.87 -5.24
N LEU A 14 3.95 -1.79 -5.99
CA LEU A 14 4.08 -1.84 -7.45
C LEU A 14 5.29 -2.69 -7.90
N LYS A 15 6.44 -2.53 -7.20
CA LYS A 15 7.66 -3.33 -7.42
C LYS A 15 7.37 -4.82 -7.21
N ASP A 16 6.71 -5.19 -6.12
CA ASP A 16 6.35 -6.58 -5.83
C ASP A 16 5.36 -7.17 -6.82
N LEU A 17 4.30 -6.43 -7.12
CA LEU A 17 3.32 -6.82 -8.13
C LEU A 17 4.00 -7.09 -9.47
N TYR A 18 4.87 -6.17 -9.91
CA TYR A 18 5.63 -6.35 -11.14
C TYR A 18 6.56 -7.57 -11.07
N TYR A 19 7.32 -7.73 -9.98
CA TYR A 19 8.29 -8.82 -9.84
C TYR A 19 7.62 -10.20 -9.86
N ILE A 20 6.54 -10.36 -9.11
CA ILE A 20 5.78 -11.62 -9.04
C ILE A 20 5.03 -11.85 -10.36
N GLY A 21 4.31 -10.82 -10.82
CA GLY A 21 3.48 -10.90 -12.02
C GLY A 21 4.28 -11.15 -13.30
N ALA A 22 5.48 -10.57 -13.43
CA ALA A 22 6.29 -10.71 -14.64
C ALA A 22 6.74 -12.16 -14.86
N LYS A 23 6.94 -12.93 -13.78
CA LYS A 23 7.27 -14.36 -13.85
C LYS A 23 6.10 -15.21 -14.35
N ARG A 24 4.86 -14.76 -14.13
CA ARG A 24 3.64 -15.53 -14.45
C ARG A 24 2.96 -15.09 -15.73
N PHE A 25 2.93 -13.79 -16.00
CA PHE A 25 2.12 -13.18 -17.08
C PHE A 25 2.98 -12.47 -18.14
N GLY A 26 4.30 -12.40 -17.94
CA GLY A 26 5.22 -11.71 -18.83
C GLY A 26 5.36 -10.22 -18.53
N ARG A 27 6.50 -9.67 -18.95
CA ARG A 27 6.90 -8.29 -18.61
C ARG A 27 6.00 -7.23 -19.22
N ASP A 28 5.54 -7.42 -20.46
CA ASP A 28 4.73 -6.42 -21.16
C ASP A 28 3.32 -6.31 -20.59
N ALA A 29 2.69 -7.45 -20.29
CA ALA A 29 1.40 -7.48 -19.58
C ALA A 29 1.49 -6.77 -18.21
N MET A 30 2.58 -6.98 -17.47
CA MET A 30 2.76 -6.30 -16.19
C MET A 30 3.03 -4.80 -16.32
N ARG A 31 3.74 -4.34 -17.36
CA ARG A 31 3.88 -2.90 -17.61
C ARG A 31 2.53 -2.25 -17.87
N MET A 32 1.66 -2.88 -18.66
CA MET A 32 0.30 -2.40 -18.89
C MET A 32 -0.52 -2.39 -17.59
N ALA A 33 -0.41 -3.44 -16.76
CA ALA A 33 -1.10 -3.49 -15.47
C ALA A 33 -0.66 -2.35 -14.54
N ILE A 34 0.64 -2.09 -14.43
CA ILE A 34 1.16 -0.98 -13.61
C ILE A 34 0.68 0.37 -14.15
N GLN A 35 0.68 0.58 -15.47
CA GLN A 35 0.15 1.79 -16.10
C GLN A 35 -1.34 2.02 -15.76
N SER A 36 -2.15 0.97 -15.78
CA SER A 36 -3.55 1.04 -15.39
C SER A 36 -3.72 1.40 -13.91
N ILE A 37 -2.90 0.81 -13.01
CA ILE A 37 -2.97 1.09 -11.57
C ILE A 37 -2.61 2.55 -11.28
N VAL A 38 -1.52 3.07 -11.85
CA VAL A 38 -1.11 4.47 -11.61
C VAL A 38 -2.04 5.50 -12.27
N THR A 39 -2.97 5.06 -13.14
CA THR A 39 -4.03 5.92 -13.70
C THR A 39 -5.18 6.12 -12.71
N ILE A 40 -5.42 5.15 -11.83
CA ILE A 40 -6.54 5.17 -10.86
C ILE A 40 -6.08 5.44 -9.42
N CYS A 41 -4.80 5.24 -9.12
CA CYS A 41 -4.20 5.47 -7.81
C CYS A 41 -3.17 6.60 -7.86
N THR A 42 -3.07 7.36 -6.78
CA THR A 42 -1.94 8.25 -6.53
C THR A 42 -0.77 7.43 -6.00
N VAL A 43 0.37 7.46 -6.69
CA VAL A 43 1.59 6.77 -6.22
C VAL A 43 2.19 7.57 -5.07
N THR A 44 2.43 6.94 -3.93
CA THR A 44 3.07 7.59 -2.78
C THR A 44 4.57 7.77 -3.02
N ASP A 45 5.18 8.65 -2.24
CA ASP A 45 6.62 8.62 -2.02
C ASP A 45 6.99 7.55 -0.97
N CYS A 46 8.25 7.12 -1.00
CA CYS A 46 8.91 6.46 0.13
C CYS A 46 10.08 7.37 0.51
N SER A 47 9.89 8.11 1.60
CA SER A 47 10.79 9.17 2.03
C SER A 47 11.79 8.65 3.06
N SER A 48 12.88 9.39 3.27
CA SER A 48 13.87 9.00 4.28
C SER A 48 13.31 8.89 5.69
N ILE A 49 12.27 9.67 6.02
CA ILE A 49 11.62 9.58 7.33
C ILE A 49 10.83 8.28 7.48
N ASP A 50 10.25 7.74 6.41
CA ASP A 50 9.58 6.43 6.44
C ASP A 50 10.60 5.33 6.74
N CYS A 51 11.77 5.39 6.11
CA CYS A 51 12.86 4.43 6.35
C CYS A 51 13.39 4.49 7.78
N ILE A 52 13.58 5.69 8.34
CA ILE A 52 14.06 5.86 9.72
C ILE A 52 13.01 5.34 10.70
N ASN A 53 11.74 5.74 10.52
CA ASN A 53 10.66 5.28 11.38
C ASN A 53 10.49 3.76 11.34
N ALA A 54 10.66 3.14 10.16
CA ALA A 54 10.58 1.70 10.04
C ALA A 54 11.79 1.00 10.68
N ALA A 55 12.99 1.55 10.51
CA ALA A 55 14.21 1.00 11.11
C ALA A 55 14.21 1.08 12.65
N ASP A 56 13.55 2.09 13.21
CA ASP A 56 13.42 2.30 14.65
C ASP A 56 12.21 1.55 15.26
N SER A 57 11.41 0.85 14.45
CA SER A 57 10.24 0.11 14.91
C SER A 57 10.59 -1.30 15.41
N ASN A 58 9.64 -1.97 16.05
CA ASN A 58 9.73 -3.39 16.41
C ASN A 58 8.88 -4.28 15.47
N GLU A 59 8.44 -3.76 14.32
CA GLU A 59 7.70 -4.56 13.35
C GLU A 59 8.60 -5.66 12.75
N PRO A 60 8.08 -6.89 12.61
CA PRO A 60 8.89 -8.01 12.14
C PRO A 60 9.22 -7.93 10.64
N ASP A 61 8.32 -7.34 9.84
CA ASP A 61 8.47 -7.20 8.39
C ASP A 61 8.71 -5.75 8.02
N PHE A 62 9.91 -5.47 7.54
CA PHE A 62 10.34 -4.11 7.17
C PHE A 62 9.58 -3.55 5.96
N GLU A 63 9.11 -4.38 5.03
CA GLU A 63 8.36 -3.91 3.85
C GLU A 63 6.96 -3.45 4.25
N ASP A 64 6.28 -4.22 5.09
CA ASP A 64 5.00 -3.81 5.67
C ASP A 64 5.15 -2.56 6.55
N ASP A 65 6.27 -2.47 7.28
CA ASP A 65 6.55 -1.34 8.14
C ASP A 65 6.83 -0.03 7.38
N LEU A 66 7.47 -0.11 6.21
CA LEU A 66 7.58 1.04 5.30
C LEU A 66 6.20 1.51 4.80
N ILE A 67 5.31 0.56 4.49
CA ILE A 67 3.92 0.88 4.09
C ILE A 67 3.19 1.54 5.26
N ARG A 68 3.34 1.01 6.48
CA ARG A 68 2.77 1.55 7.71
C ARG A 68 3.24 2.98 7.97
N ALA A 69 4.56 3.21 7.99
CA ALA A 69 5.15 4.52 8.22
C ALA A 69 4.69 5.55 7.17
N THR A 70 4.62 5.15 5.90
CA THR A 70 4.11 6.00 4.81
C THR A 70 2.63 6.35 5.02
N ALA A 71 1.79 5.36 5.35
CA ALA A 71 0.36 5.56 5.55
C ALA A 71 0.07 6.50 6.73
N GLU A 72 0.81 6.34 7.83
CA GLU A 72 0.73 7.19 9.02
C GLU A 72 1.17 8.62 8.71
N ARG A 73 2.30 8.81 8.02
CA ARG A 73 2.80 10.13 7.61
C ARG A 73 1.82 10.87 6.71
N LEU A 74 1.19 10.15 5.77
CA LEU A 74 0.22 10.71 4.84
C LEU A 74 -1.17 10.88 5.47
N ASN A 75 -1.38 10.45 6.73
CA ASN A 75 -2.68 10.43 7.40
C ASN A 75 -3.77 9.74 6.57
N VAL A 76 -3.44 8.58 5.99
CA VAL A 76 -4.40 7.78 5.21
C VAL A 76 -5.48 7.24 6.16
N ASP A 77 -6.74 7.20 5.69
CA ASP A 77 -7.86 6.76 6.52
C ASP A 77 -7.85 5.26 6.85
N ILE A 78 -7.41 4.44 5.88
CA ILE A 78 -7.47 2.96 5.91
C ILE A 78 -6.33 2.38 5.05
N ILE A 79 -5.63 1.37 5.56
CA ILE A 79 -4.75 0.49 4.78
C ILE A 79 -5.56 -0.70 4.25
N ILE A 80 -5.55 -0.92 2.93
CA ILE A 80 -6.19 -2.08 2.30
C ILE A 80 -5.18 -3.20 2.13
N THR A 81 -5.37 -4.31 2.83
CA THR A 81 -4.42 -5.44 2.87
C THR A 81 -5.15 -6.78 3.01
N ARG A 82 -4.57 -7.86 2.51
CA ARG A 82 -5.06 -9.23 2.78
C ARG A 82 -4.59 -9.75 4.14
N ASP A 83 -3.53 -9.18 4.68
CA ASP A 83 -2.99 -9.49 6.00
C ASP A 83 -3.22 -8.29 6.92
N GLU A 84 -4.37 -8.27 7.57
CA GLU A 84 -4.73 -7.20 8.51
C GLU A 84 -3.83 -7.23 9.76
N THR A 85 -3.31 -8.42 10.12
CA THR A 85 -2.49 -8.60 11.32
C THR A 85 -1.10 -7.97 11.21
N ALA A 86 -0.56 -7.89 10.00
CA ALA A 86 0.68 -7.17 9.68
C ALA A 86 0.64 -5.67 10.06
N PHE A 87 -0.55 -5.09 10.20
CA PHE A 87 -0.73 -3.67 10.53
C PHE A 87 -1.41 -3.45 11.90
N SER A 88 -1.43 -4.47 12.75
CA SER A 88 -2.11 -4.43 14.06
C SER A 88 -1.54 -3.38 15.02
N HIS A 89 -0.29 -2.98 14.83
CA HIS A 89 0.41 -1.94 15.59
C HIS A 89 0.35 -0.55 14.94
N SER A 90 -0.29 -0.42 13.77
CA SER A 90 -0.41 0.86 13.08
C SER A 90 -1.40 1.81 13.74
N LEU A 91 -1.13 3.11 13.66
CA LEU A 91 -2.12 4.15 13.96
C LEU A 91 -3.22 4.22 12.89
N VAL A 92 -2.95 3.71 11.68
CA VAL A 92 -3.92 3.60 10.59
C VAL A 92 -4.57 2.22 10.63
N ARG A 93 -5.89 2.19 10.71
CA ARG A 93 -6.65 0.92 10.65
C ARG A 93 -6.42 0.20 9.33
N SER A 94 -6.35 -1.12 9.39
CA SER A 94 -6.32 -1.98 8.22
C SER A 94 -7.66 -2.70 8.02
N MET A 95 -7.99 -3.04 6.78
CA MET A 95 -9.03 -4.02 6.45
C MET A 95 -8.78 -4.66 5.08
N ASN A 96 -9.37 -5.82 4.83
CA ASN A 96 -9.36 -6.41 3.50
C ASN A 96 -10.26 -5.69 2.49
N ALA A 97 -9.96 -5.90 1.21
CA ALA A 97 -10.64 -5.24 0.10
C ALA A 97 -12.12 -5.61 0.00
N GLU A 98 -12.49 -6.86 0.31
CA GLU A 98 -13.89 -7.30 0.33
C GLU A 98 -14.68 -6.50 1.37
N ARG A 99 -14.14 -6.39 2.59
CA ARG A 99 -14.77 -5.63 3.67
C ARG A 99 -14.88 -4.14 3.36
N TYR A 100 -13.88 -3.57 2.68
CA TYR A 100 -13.95 -2.18 2.23
C TYR A 100 -15.09 -1.96 1.24
N LEU A 101 -15.23 -2.85 0.25
CA LEU A 101 -16.30 -2.75 -0.74
C LEU A 101 -17.69 -2.86 -0.09
N GLU A 102 -17.86 -3.72 0.92
CA GLU A 102 -19.13 -3.82 1.67
C GLU A 102 -19.50 -2.54 2.44
N LEU A 103 -18.52 -1.78 2.92
CA LEU A 103 -18.72 -0.64 3.81
C LEU A 103 -18.79 0.70 3.09
N PHE A 104 -18.13 0.81 1.93
CA PHE A 104 -17.86 2.09 1.29
C PHE A 104 -18.24 2.15 -0.20
N THR A 105 -18.82 1.08 -0.76
CA THR A 105 -19.39 1.04 -2.13
C THR A 105 -20.89 0.77 -2.08
#